data_AF-A0A7C6T140-F1
#
_entry.id   AF-A0A7C6T140-F1
#
_cell.length_a   1.000
_cell.length_b   1.000
_cell.length_c   1.000
_cell.angle_alpha   90.00
_cell.angle_beta   90.00
_cell.angle_gamma   90.00
#
_symmetry.space_group_name_H-M   'P 1'
#
loop_
_entity.id
_entity.type
_entity.pdbx_description
1 polymer ?
#
loop_
_entity_poly.entity_id
_entity_poly.type
_entity_poly.pdbx_seq_one_letter_code
_entity_poly.pdbx_strand_id
1 'polypeptide(L)'
;MAILEIRKFGDPVLRKASRPVPRVNNAVRKILDDMLETMRNASGAGLAAPQVGISKRIVIVDIGEGPLFLVNPEIVSVSEETQIGVEGCLSFPGYIGEVERPLKITVKALDRDGHDVWVDAEGYLARACCHEIDHLDGVLYTDRATTISEVKKEPDEPEGEEAKEREITAVFMGSPEFAVPSLDELVTSGVKVELVVTQPDRPFGRKQEIRPTPVKARAMELGIPVLTCERVGDPGVVRKIREIAPDFVIVAAFGQKLPEEVLSAPKIACLNVHPSLLPKYRGGNPVQRAIMNGDTATGVSIMYMSEKVDAGDIVLRREVPIGPNETFGTLERRLASLGAHVLVEAVRLLASGSVARIPQDEPEATIARHLSKGEEVIDWRRPAVEVHNLVRGLSPKPGAVTYLDGQRIKIWRTRLPLELHEGSHTAGSIIGVEGESALVQCGDVPIAVLEVQPEGRSSMSAQAFLMGLRSRNRVFGGRVET
;
A
#
# COMPACT_ATOMS: atom_id res chain seq x y z
N MET A 1 10.27 -13.32 -21.82
CA MET A 1 9.95 -12.01 -22.42
C MET A 1 11.28 -11.30 -22.66
N ALA A 2 11.37 -10.42 -23.65
CA ALA A 2 12.61 -9.70 -23.95
C ALA A 2 12.59 -8.31 -23.30
N ILE A 3 13.73 -7.86 -22.78
CA ILE A 3 13.92 -6.47 -22.34
C ILE A 3 14.25 -5.64 -23.58
N LEU A 4 13.45 -4.62 -23.84
CA LEU A 4 13.58 -3.72 -24.97
C LEU A 4 14.42 -2.49 -24.56
N GLU A 5 15.16 -1.94 -25.52
CA GLU A 5 15.93 -0.72 -25.31
C GLU A 5 15.00 0.50 -25.17
N ILE A 6 15.10 1.20 -24.04
CA ILE A 6 14.33 2.42 -23.81
C ILE A 6 15.01 3.61 -24.48
N ARG A 7 14.34 4.19 -25.46
CA ARG A 7 14.74 5.39 -26.20
C ARG A 7 14.79 6.58 -25.26
N LYS A 8 15.86 7.37 -25.38
CA LYS A 8 16.12 8.54 -24.53
C LYS A 8 15.79 9.84 -25.26
N PHE A 9 15.62 10.91 -24.49
CA PHE A 9 15.38 12.25 -25.01
C PHE A 9 16.37 12.62 -26.11
N GLY A 10 15.86 13.22 -27.18
CA GLY A 10 16.61 13.46 -28.42
C GLY A 10 16.31 12.44 -29.52
N ASP A 11 15.80 11.25 -29.20
CA ASP A 11 15.33 10.31 -30.22
C ASP A 11 14.01 10.84 -30.87
N PRO A 12 13.98 11.04 -32.20
CA PRO A 12 12.80 11.55 -32.90
C PRO A 12 11.54 10.70 -32.71
N VAL A 13 11.67 9.41 -32.38
CA VAL A 13 10.52 8.52 -32.19
C VAL A 13 9.63 8.96 -31.02
N LEU A 14 10.23 9.59 -29.99
CA LEU A 14 9.51 10.06 -28.79
C LEU A 14 8.60 11.26 -29.09
N ARG A 15 8.84 11.98 -30.19
CA ARG A 15 8.07 13.15 -30.64
C ARG A 15 7.05 12.81 -31.72
N LYS A 16 6.94 11.54 -32.10
CA LYS A 16 6.10 11.10 -33.21
C LYS A 16 4.81 10.48 -32.71
N ALA A 17 3.68 11.02 -33.16
CA ALA A 17 2.37 10.42 -32.92
C ALA A 17 2.33 8.95 -33.38
N SER A 18 1.82 8.11 -32.50
CA SER A 18 1.74 6.66 -32.63
C SER A 18 0.57 6.24 -33.49
N ARG A 19 0.77 5.15 -34.25
CA ARG A 19 -0.27 4.62 -35.14
C ARG A 19 -1.27 3.75 -34.36
N PRO A 20 -2.59 3.87 -34.63
CA PRO A 20 -3.58 2.95 -34.07
C PRO A 20 -3.26 1.48 -34.41
N VAL A 21 -3.60 0.59 -33.49
CA VAL A 21 -3.49 -0.86 -33.63
C VAL A 21 -4.84 -1.41 -34.11
N PRO A 22 -4.97 -1.93 -35.34
CA PRO A 22 -6.27 -2.34 -35.87
C PRO A 22 -6.91 -3.52 -35.13
N ARG A 23 -6.09 -4.43 -34.60
CA ARG A 23 -6.54 -5.62 -33.86
C ARG A 23 -5.44 -6.13 -32.93
N VAL A 24 -5.83 -6.61 -31.76
CA VAL A 24 -4.94 -7.32 -30.84
C VAL A 24 -4.72 -8.75 -31.34
N ASN A 25 -3.51 -9.04 -31.81
CA ASN A 25 -3.08 -10.36 -32.27
C ASN A 25 -1.88 -10.84 -31.44
N ASN A 26 -1.34 -12.03 -31.74
CA ASN A 26 -0.21 -12.58 -30.99
C ASN A 26 1.05 -11.68 -31.01
N ALA A 27 1.27 -10.93 -32.09
CA ALA A 27 2.39 -9.98 -32.14
C ALA A 27 2.15 -8.78 -31.22
N VAL A 28 0.92 -8.28 -31.11
CA VAL A 28 0.56 -7.22 -30.15
C VAL A 28 0.69 -7.74 -28.72
N ARG A 29 0.23 -8.96 -28.42
CA ARG A 29 0.39 -9.58 -27.10
C ARG A 29 1.86 -9.75 -26.72
N LYS A 30 2.70 -10.16 -27.67
CA LYS A 30 4.14 -10.21 -27.45
C LYS A 30 4.75 -8.84 -27.14
N ILE A 31 4.32 -7.79 -27.84
CA ILE A 31 4.76 -6.41 -27.54
C ILE A 31 4.34 -6.02 -26.13
N LEU A 32 3.10 -6.31 -25.72
CA LEU A 32 2.62 -6.04 -24.36
C LEU A 32 3.47 -6.77 -23.31
N ASP A 33 3.81 -8.02 -23.56
CA ASP A 33 4.66 -8.83 -22.69
C ASP A 33 6.09 -8.28 -22.56
N ASP A 34 6.73 -8.00 -23.69
CA ASP A 34 8.09 -7.47 -23.72
C ASP A 34 8.14 -6.06 -23.11
N MET A 35 7.11 -5.22 -23.32
CA MET A 35 6.99 -3.91 -22.68
C MET A 35 6.78 -4.00 -21.17
N LEU A 36 5.96 -4.94 -20.68
CA LEU A 36 5.75 -5.11 -19.24
C LEU A 36 7.05 -5.51 -18.55
N GLU A 37 7.79 -6.46 -19.13
CA GLU A 37 9.09 -6.89 -18.63
C GLU A 37 10.09 -5.73 -18.63
N THR A 38 10.13 -4.95 -19.72
CA THR A 38 11.01 -3.77 -19.85
C THR A 38 10.68 -2.70 -18.81
N MET A 39 9.40 -2.40 -18.62
CA MET A 39 8.93 -1.40 -17.65
C MET A 39 9.32 -1.79 -16.22
N ARG A 40 9.09 -3.05 -15.85
CA ARG A 40 9.44 -3.57 -14.52
C ARG A 40 10.94 -3.61 -14.30
N ASN A 41 11.72 -4.02 -15.30
CA ASN A 41 13.18 -4.01 -15.23
C ASN A 41 13.75 -2.60 -15.03
N ALA A 42 13.09 -1.58 -15.58
CA ALA A 42 13.45 -0.19 -15.41
C ALA A 42 12.77 0.51 -14.21
N SER A 43 12.07 -0.25 -13.34
CA SER A 43 11.32 0.25 -12.19
C SER A 43 10.33 1.39 -12.52
N GLY A 44 9.68 1.32 -13.70
CA GLY A 44 8.70 2.32 -14.14
C GLY A 44 7.27 2.01 -13.67
N ALA A 45 6.49 3.06 -13.44
CA ALA A 45 5.04 2.97 -13.19
C ALA A 45 4.22 2.81 -14.49
N GLY A 46 4.82 3.16 -15.63
CA GLY A 46 4.22 3.06 -16.95
C GLY A 46 5.28 2.99 -18.05
N LEU A 47 4.86 2.50 -19.22
CA LEU A 47 5.67 2.50 -20.44
C LEU A 47 4.77 2.53 -21.68
N ALA A 48 5.03 3.50 -22.56
CA ALA A 48 4.43 3.64 -23.87
C ALA A 48 5.33 3.03 -24.97
N ALA A 49 4.71 2.41 -25.98
CA ALA A 49 5.44 1.71 -27.04
C ALA A 49 6.47 2.59 -27.81
N PRO A 50 6.26 3.90 -28.04
CA PRO A 50 7.27 4.76 -28.64
C PRO A 50 8.56 4.83 -27.83
N GLN A 51 8.48 4.71 -26.50
CA GLN A 51 9.65 4.72 -25.62
C GLN A 51 10.55 3.50 -25.83
N VAL A 52 10.09 2.46 -26.51
CA VAL A 52 10.90 1.30 -26.93
C VAL A 52 11.07 1.24 -28.46
N GLY A 53 10.85 2.36 -29.15
CA GLY A 53 10.98 2.49 -30.60
C GLY A 53 9.83 1.90 -31.42
N ILE A 54 8.72 1.53 -30.78
CA ILE A 54 7.55 0.94 -31.45
C ILE A 54 6.47 2.01 -31.65
N SER A 55 6.26 2.43 -32.90
CA SER A 55 5.24 3.44 -33.23
C SER A 55 3.83 2.84 -33.31
N LYS A 56 3.29 2.41 -32.17
CA LYS A 56 1.92 1.87 -32.00
C LYS A 56 1.26 2.48 -30.76
N ARG A 57 -0.05 2.72 -30.81
CA ARG A 57 -0.83 3.21 -29.67
C ARG A 57 -1.02 2.11 -28.63
N ILE A 58 0.02 1.84 -27.85
CA ILE A 58 0.04 0.81 -26.81
C ILE A 58 0.74 1.40 -25.60
N VAL A 59 0.11 1.30 -24.43
CA VAL A 59 0.71 1.66 -23.15
C VAL A 59 0.45 0.55 -22.14
N ILE A 60 1.35 0.47 -21.16
CA ILE A 60 1.20 -0.37 -19.98
C ILE A 60 1.37 0.51 -18.76
N VAL A 61 0.53 0.31 -17.76
CA VAL A 61 0.60 1.01 -16.47
C VAL A 61 0.47 -0.03 -15.36
N ASP A 62 1.38 -0.02 -14.40
CA ASP A 62 1.31 -0.88 -13.21
C ASP A 62 1.77 -0.09 -12.00
N ILE A 63 0.81 0.29 -11.16
CA ILE A 63 1.06 1.07 -9.92
C ILE A 63 0.98 0.17 -8.67
N GLY A 64 1.11 -1.15 -8.83
CA GLY A 64 1.05 -2.11 -7.73
C GLY A 64 -0.31 -2.77 -7.52
N GLU A 65 -1.30 -2.48 -8.37
CA GLU A 65 -2.62 -3.16 -8.40
C GLU A 65 -2.70 -4.23 -9.51
N GLY A 66 -1.61 -4.42 -10.25
CA GLY A 66 -1.53 -5.29 -11.43
C GLY A 66 -1.46 -4.49 -12.73
N PRO A 67 -0.94 -5.10 -13.81
CA PRO A 67 -0.70 -4.38 -15.06
C PRO A 67 -2.00 -4.12 -15.82
N LEU A 68 -2.22 -2.84 -16.14
CA LEU A 68 -3.19 -2.40 -17.13
C LEU A 68 -2.56 -2.43 -18.51
N PHE A 69 -3.08 -3.28 -19.39
CA PHE A 69 -2.70 -3.32 -20.79
C PHE A 69 -3.71 -2.51 -21.60
N LEU A 70 -3.28 -1.38 -22.17
CA LEU A 70 -4.17 -0.48 -22.89
C LEU A 70 -3.71 -0.31 -24.33
N VAL A 71 -4.48 -0.88 -25.25
CA VAL A 71 -4.27 -0.75 -26.70
C VAL A 71 -5.26 0.26 -27.26
N ASN A 72 -4.78 1.22 -28.05
CA ASN A 72 -5.53 2.39 -28.51
C ASN A 72 -6.24 3.17 -27.37
N PRO A 73 -5.55 3.52 -26.27
CA PRO A 73 -6.18 4.29 -25.22
C PRO A 73 -6.60 5.69 -25.71
N GLU A 74 -7.77 6.11 -25.24
CA GLU A 74 -8.37 7.43 -25.44
C GLU A 74 -8.98 7.91 -24.12
N ILE A 75 -8.63 9.12 -23.69
CA ILE A 75 -9.26 9.76 -22.54
C ILE A 75 -10.61 10.32 -23.00
N VAL A 76 -11.70 9.75 -22.51
CA VAL A 76 -13.08 10.11 -22.93
C VAL A 76 -13.80 11.01 -21.93
N SER A 77 -13.28 11.10 -20.70
CA SER A 77 -13.80 11.98 -19.65
C SER A 77 -12.67 12.43 -18.72
N VAL A 78 -12.76 13.67 -18.23
CA VAL A 78 -11.83 14.27 -17.27
C VAL A 78 -12.61 15.04 -16.21
N SER A 79 -12.13 15.05 -14.97
CA SER A 79 -12.69 15.90 -13.91
C SER A 79 -12.33 17.38 -14.09
N GLU A 80 -13.16 18.27 -13.54
CA GLU A 80 -12.81 19.69 -13.38
C GLU A 80 -11.70 19.89 -12.35
N GLU A 81 -11.70 19.07 -11.30
CA GLU A 81 -10.64 19.09 -10.28
C GLU A 81 -9.32 18.57 -10.87
N THR A 82 -8.23 19.28 -10.56
CA THR A 82 -6.87 18.95 -10.98
C THR A 82 -6.00 18.57 -9.79
N GLN A 83 -4.89 17.91 -10.09
CA GLN A 83 -3.83 17.57 -9.16
C GLN A 83 -2.50 18.04 -9.75
N ILE A 84 -1.63 18.57 -8.90
CA ILE A 84 -0.23 18.79 -9.25
C ILE A 84 0.56 17.62 -8.67
N GLY A 85 1.46 17.04 -9.47
CA GLY A 85 2.50 16.25 -8.86
C GLY A 85 3.64 15.92 -9.78
N VAL A 86 4.63 15.27 -9.18
CA VAL A 86 5.92 15.01 -9.81
C VAL A 86 5.78 13.86 -10.81
N GLU A 87 6.16 14.14 -12.05
CA GLU A 87 6.35 13.16 -13.11
C GLU A 87 7.84 12.97 -13.39
N GLY A 88 8.23 11.74 -13.68
CA GLY A 88 9.53 11.36 -14.21
C GLY A 88 9.31 10.36 -15.33
N CYS A 89 10.23 10.29 -16.28
CA CYS A 89 10.06 9.48 -17.49
C CYS A 89 11.26 8.56 -17.71
N LEU A 90 11.03 7.30 -18.05
CA LEU A 90 12.10 6.35 -18.38
C LEU A 90 12.93 6.80 -19.61
N SER A 91 12.36 7.63 -20.47
CA SER A 91 13.04 8.27 -21.61
C SER A 91 13.78 9.56 -21.25
N PHE A 92 13.58 10.11 -20.05
CA PHE A 92 14.25 11.32 -19.57
C PHE A 92 14.85 11.05 -18.18
N PRO A 93 15.82 10.11 -18.08
CA PRO A 93 16.36 9.70 -16.80
C PRO A 93 17.07 10.87 -16.11
N GLY A 94 16.99 10.93 -14.78
CA GLY A 94 17.69 11.93 -13.98
C GLY A 94 16.99 13.29 -13.91
N TYR A 95 15.79 13.46 -14.49
CA TYR A 95 15.00 14.67 -14.28
C TYR A 95 13.57 14.32 -13.89
N ILE A 96 12.98 15.25 -13.15
CA ILE A 96 11.59 15.21 -12.74
C ILE A 96 10.97 16.58 -12.99
N GLY A 97 9.65 16.64 -13.06
CA GLY A 97 8.95 17.91 -13.19
C GLY A 97 7.56 17.86 -12.58
N GLU A 98 7.10 18.99 -12.07
CA GLU A 98 5.73 19.12 -11.59
C GLU A 98 4.81 19.33 -12.78
N VAL A 99 3.81 18.45 -12.91
CA VAL A 99 2.81 18.50 -13.98
C VAL A 99 1.43 18.55 -13.35
N GLU A 100 0.59 19.44 -13.86
CA GLU A 100 -0.82 19.49 -13.51
C GLU A 100 -1.62 18.54 -14.41
N ARG A 101 -2.43 17.66 -13.80
CA ARG A 101 -3.29 16.68 -14.47
C ARG A 101 -4.70 16.71 -13.89
N PRO A 102 -5.74 16.25 -14.61
CA PRO A 102 -7.03 15.97 -13.99
C PRO A 102 -6.90 14.99 -12.82
N LEU A 103 -7.67 15.20 -11.76
CA LEU A 103 -7.70 14.28 -10.62
C LEU A 103 -8.30 12.93 -11.01
N LYS A 104 -9.34 12.93 -11.85
CA LYS A 104 -10.01 11.73 -12.36
C LYS A 104 -10.10 11.75 -13.88
N ILE A 105 -9.95 10.59 -14.49
CA ILE A 105 -10.16 10.38 -15.92
C ILE A 105 -10.88 9.05 -16.17
N THR A 106 -11.57 8.95 -17.30
CA THR A 106 -12.00 7.66 -17.85
C THR A 106 -11.26 7.41 -19.15
N VAL A 107 -10.56 6.28 -19.24
CA VAL A 107 -9.84 5.84 -20.44
C VAL A 107 -10.61 4.72 -21.10
N LYS A 108 -10.94 4.90 -22.38
CA LYS A 108 -11.44 3.83 -23.25
C LYS A 108 -10.25 3.20 -23.98
N ALA A 109 -10.14 1.88 -23.98
CA ALA A 109 -9.08 1.16 -24.68
C ALA A 109 -9.54 -0.25 -25.09
N LEU A 110 -8.68 -0.99 -25.77
CA LEU A 110 -8.76 -2.44 -25.90
C LEU A 110 -7.81 -3.11 -24.89
N ASP A 111 -8.26 -4.18 -24.25
CA ASP A 111 -7.45 -4.98 -23.35
C ASP A 111 -6.45 -5.91 -24.11
N ARG A 112 -5.72 -6.74 -23.35
CA ARG A 112 -4.76 -7.73 -23.88
C ARG A 112 -5.40 -8.78 -24.81
N ASP A 113 -6.70 -9.02 -24.68
CA ASP A 113 -7.43 -9.99 -25.48
C ASP A 113 -8.18 -9.34 -26.64
N GLY A 114 -8.24 -8.01 -26.67
CA GLY A 114 -8.88 -7.21 -27.70
C GLY A 114 -10.34 -6.85 -27.40
N HIS A 115 -10.78 -6.97 -26.15
CA HIS A 115 -12.09 -6.49 -25.72
C HIS A 115 -12.04 -5.02 -25.34
N ASP A 116 -13.14 -4.30 -25.56
CA ASP A 116 -13.25 -2.93 -25.07
C ASP A 116 -13.22 -2.91 -23.54
N VAL A 117 -12.43 -1.99 -22.98
CA VAL A 117 -12.31 -1.75 -21.55
C VAL A 117 -12.42 -0.24 -21.27
N TRP A 118 -13.06 0.08 -20.15
CA TRP A 118 -13.15 1.42 -19.59
C TRP A 118 -12.45 1.41 -18.24
N VAL A 119 -11.45 2.27 -18.10
CA VAL A 119 -10.67 2.42 -16.87
C VAL A 119 -11.00 3.76 -16.27
N ASP A 120 -11.74 3.74 -15.17
CA ASP A 120 -11.90 4.90 -14.29
C ASP A 120 -10.68 4.99 -13.39
N ALA A 121 -9.87 6.02 -13.61
CA ALA A 121 -8.63 6.25 -12.90
C ALA A 121 -8.73 7.53 -12.07
N GLU A 122 -8.14 7.51 -10.88
CA GLU A 122 -8.08 8.65 -9.95
C GLU A 122 -6.67 8.80 -9.35
N GLY A 123 -6.29 10.03 -9.02
CA GLY A 123 -5.03 10.33 -8.36
C GLY A 123 -3.82 9.87 -9.19
N TYR A 124 -2.94 9.08 -8.57
CA TYR A 124 -1.70 8.65 -9.22
C TYR A 124 -1.93 7.83 -10.49
N LEU A 125 -2.96 6.97 -10.51
CA LEU A 125 -3.30 6.19 -11.70
C LEU A 125 -3.74 7.08 -12.86
N ALA A 126 -4.57 8.10 -12.58
CA ALA A 126 -5.00 9.06 -13.59
C ALA A 126 -3.80 9.81 -14.18
N ARG A 127 -2.87 10.24 -13.32
CA ARG A 127 -1.62 10.91 -13.75
C ARG A 127 -0.76 10.00 -14.62
N ALA A 128 -0.51 8.76 -14.19
CA ALA A 128 0.27 7.79 -14.96
C ALA A 128 -0.36 7.51 -16.33
N CYS A 129 -1.68 7.26 -16.38
CA CYS A 129 -2.39 7.08 -17.65
C CYS A 129 -2.29 8.31 -18.56
N CYS A 130 -2.45 9.53 -18.03
CA CYS A 130 -2.27 10.76 -18.80
C CYS A 130 -0.85 10.86 -19.39
N HIS A 131 0.16 10.55 -18.58
CA HIS A 131 1.57 10.58 -18.99
C HIS A 131 1.85 9.60 -20.13
N GLU A 132 1.44 8.35 -20.00
CA GLU A 132 1.70 7.35 -21.04
C GLU A 132 0.92 7.63 -22.33
N ILE A 133 -0.31 8.17 -22.22
CA ILE A 133 -1.11 8.54 -23.39
C ILE A 133 -0.48 9.73 -24.12
N ASP A 134 0.06 10.72 -23.42
CA ASP A 134 0.82 11.83 -24.04
C ASP A 134 1.99 11.33 -24.90
N HIS A 135 2.72 10.32 -24.43
CA HIS A 135 3.78 9.69 -25.21
C HIS A 135 3.28 9.12 -26.54
N LEU A 136 2.04 8.62 -26.59
CA LEU A 136 1.45 8.16 -27.85
C LEU A 136 1.19 9.30 -28.83
N ASP A 137 1.05 10.53 -28.34
CA ASP A 137 0.80 11.72 -29.15
C ASP A 137 2.08 12.53 -29.43
N GLY A 138 3.24 12.03 -28.97
CA GLY A 138 4.53 12.70 -29.13
C GLY A 138 4.73 13.87 -28.16
N VAL A 139 3.89 13.96 -27.14
CA VAL A 139 3.97 14.92 -26.05
C VAL A 139 4.79 14.30 -24.93
N LEU A 140 5.79 15.03 -24.44
CA LEU A 140 6.59 14.63 -23.30
C LEU A 140 6.12 15.41 -22.07
N TYR A 141 6.30 14.85 -20.88
CA TYR A 141 5.93 15.55 -19.64
C TYR A 141 6.63 16.92 -19.52
N THR A 142 7.84 17.06 -20.08
CA THR A 142 8.58 18.32 -20.12
C THR A 142 7.89 19.42 -20.94
N ASP A 143 6.96 19.08 -21.83
CA ASP A 143 6.13 20.08 -22.54
C ASP A 143 5.00 20.61 -21.66
N ARG A 144 4.64 19.88 -20.61
CA ARG A 144 3.56 20.23 -19.66
C ARG A 144 4.07 20.68 -18.30
N ALA A 145 5.32 20.38 -17.98
CA ALA A 145 5.89 20.63 -16.68
C ALA A 145 6.01 22.14 -16.40
N THR A 146 5.55 22.57 -15.24
CA THR A 146 5.71 23.95 -14.76
C THR A 146 7.09 24.17 -14.17
N THR A 147 7.69 23.11 -13.62
CA THR A 147 9.06 23.07 -13.13
C THR A 147 9.74 21.83 -13.70
N ILE A 148 11.01 21.95 -14.07
CA ILE A 148 11.87 20.80 -14.38
C ILE A 148 13.10 20.95 -13.52
N SER A 149 13.37 19.94 -12.70
CA SER A 149 14.58 19.85 -11.90
C SER A 149 15.34 18.60 -12.25
N GLU A 150 16.65 18.75 -12.34
CA GLU A 150 17.54 17.61 -12.33
C GLU A 150 17.39 16.94 -10.96
N VAL A 151 17.08 15.65 -10.98
CA VAL A 151 17.29 14.81 -9.81
C VAL A 151 18.79 14.85 -9.59
N LYS A 152 19.25 15.65 -8.62
CA LYS A 152 20.66 15.70 -8.24
C LYS A 152 21.10 14.28 -7.89
N LYS A 153 21.70 13.60 -8.87
CA LYS A 153 22.70 12.60 -8.58
C LYS A 153 23.83 13.33 -7.87
N GLU A 154 24.35 12.76 -6.80
CA GLU A 154 25.74 13.05 -6.44
C GLU A 154 26.59 12.87 -7.71
N PRO A 155 27.57 13.75 -7.96
CA PRO A 155 28.27 13.76 -9.23
C PRO A 155 28.82 12.37 -9.54
N ASP A 156 28.47 11.84 -10.72
CA ASP A 156 29.12 10.67 -11.30
C ASP A 156 30.63 11.00 -11.36
N GLU A 157 31.45 10.24 -10.62
CA GLU A 157 32.92 10.29 -10.69
C GLU A 157 33.38 10.00 -12.13
N PRO A 158 34.54 10.54 -12.56
CA PRO A 158 34.97 10.47 -13.95
C PRO A 158 35.16 9.02 -14.42
N GLU A 159 34.83 8.75 -15.68
CA GLU A 159 35.09 7.48 -16.37
C GLU A 159 36.57 7.08 -16.24
N GLY A 160 36.87 6.20 -15.28
CA GLY A 160 38.21 5.71 -15.01
C GLY A 160 38.23 4.79 -13.79
N GLU A 161 38.31 3.48 -14.06
CA GLU A 161 38.29 2.34 -13.13
C GLU A 161 36.91 2.01 -12.52
N GLU A 162 36.39 0.82 -12.83
CA GLU A 162 35.19 0.23 -12.21
C GLU A 162 35.38 0.16 -10.68
N ALA A 163 34.98 1.20 -9.96
CA ALA A 163 34.71 1.12 -8.54
C ALA A 163 33.51 0.18 -8.40
N LYS A 164 33.76 -1.08 -8.00
CA LYS A 164 32.69 -2.01 -7.62
C LYS A 164 31.77 -1.29 -6.63
N GLU A 165 30.54 -1.00 -7.04
CA GLU A 165 29.50 -0.58 -6.10
C GLU A 165 29.53 -1.58 -4.94
N ARG A 166 29.80 -1.07 -3.73
CA ARG A 166 29.91 -1.91 -2.55
C ARG A 166 28.57 -2.61 -2.35
N GLU A 167 28.58 -3.93 -2.40
CA GLU A 167 27.42 -4.78 -2.10
C GLU A 167 26.85 -4.39 -0.73
N ILE A 168 25.62 -3.87 -0.70
CA ILE A 168 24.92 -3.51 0.54
C ILE A 168 24.38 -4.80 1.17
N THR A 169 24.75 -5.08 2.42
CA THR A 169 24.25 -6.26 3.13
C THR A 169 23.24 -5.93 4.23
N ALA A 170 22.26 -6.80 4.43
CA ALA A 170 21.21 -6.61 5.42
C ALA A 170 20.86 -7.89 6.19
N VAL A 171 20.46 -7.71 7.44
CA VAL A 171 19.64 -8.69 8.19
C VAL A 171 18.22 -8.16 8.24
N PHE A 172 17.25 -8.97 7.82
CA PHE A 172 15.84 -8.59 7.81
C PHE A 172 15.10 -9.24 8.98
N MET A 173 14.31 -8.46 9.72
CA MET A 173 13.52 -8.93 10.86
C MET A 173 12.04 -8.61 10.65
N GLY A 174 11.21 -9.64 10.52
CA GLY A 174 9.78 -9.46 10.30
C GLY A 174 9.02 -10.77 10.47
N SER A 175 7.70 -10.70 10.51
CA SER A 175 6.87 -11.90 10.68
C SER A 175 5.57 -11.89 9.86
N PRO A 176 4.70 -10.87 9.94
CA PRO A 176 3.41 -10.89 9.24
C PRO A 176 3.54 -10.55 7.76
N GLU A 177 2.43 -10.69 7.02
CA GLU A 177 2.33 -10.36 5.59
C GLU A 177 2.75 -8.92 5.27
N PHE A 178 2.53 -7.96 6.19
CA PHE A 178 2.94 -6.57 6.03
C PHE A 178 4.45 -6.41 5.76
N ALA A 179 5.28 -7.30 6.30
CA ALA A 179 6.74 -7.23 6.16
C ALA A 179 7.26 -7.87 4.87
N VAL A 180 6.45 -8.68 4.18
CA VAL A 180 6.88 -9.42 2.99
C VAL A 180 7.29 -8.50 1.84
N PRO A 181 6.52 -7.44 1.49
CA PRO A 181 6.93 -6.51 0.44
C PRO A 181 8.29 -5.84 0.70
N SER A 182 8.59 -5.49 1.96
CA SER A 182 9.90 -4.92 2.32
C SER A 182 11.05 -5.89 2.06
N LEU A 183 10.87 -7.18 2.36
CA LEU A 183 11.88 -8.21 2.07
C LEU A 183 12.09 -8.37 0.56
N ASP A 184 11.00 -8.46 -0.19
CA ASP A 184 11.04 -8.62 -1.65
C ASP A 184 11.72 -7.43 -2.35
N GLU A 185 11.39 -6.21 -1.93
CA GLU A 185 11.90 -4.99 -2.53
C GLU A 185 13.39 -4.80 -2.25
N LEU A 186 13.86 -5.15 -1.05
CA LEU A 186 15.30 -5.15 -0.72
C LEU A 186 16.07 -6.08 -1.67
N VAL A 187 15.62 -7.33 -1.81
CA VAL A 187 16.29 -8.34 -2.65
C VAL A 187 16.26 -7.92 -4.12
N THR A 188 15.10 -7.48 -4.62
CA THR A 188 14.92 -7.04 -6.01
C THR A 188 15.77 -5.82 -6.33
N SER A 189 15.98 -4.94 -5.34
CA SER A 189 16.81 -3.74 -5.45
C SER A 189 18.31 -3.98 -5.32
N GLY A 190 18.75 -5.24 -5.24
CA GLY A 190 20.16 -5.63 -5.18
C GLY A 190 20.77 -5.64 -3.77
N VAL A 191 19.97 -5.45 -2.71
CA VAL A 191 20.45 -5.58 -1.33
C VAL A 191 20.59 -7.07 -0.99
N LYS A 192 21.79 -7.47 -0.56
CA LYS A 192 22.04 -8.84 -0.14
C LYS A 192 21.52 -9.07 1.28
N VAL A 193 20.34 -9.68 1.38
CA VAL A 193 19.77 -10.11 2.66
C VAL A 193 20.42 -11.42 3.09
N GLU A 194 21.33 -11.35 4.07
CA GLU A 194 22.16 -12.50 4.50
C GLU A 194 21.45 -13.41 5.52
N LEU A 195 20.47 -12.87 6.23
CA LEU A 195 19.67 -13.59 7.21
C LEU A 195 18.30 -12.95 7.37
N VAL A 196 17.27 -13.79 7.47
CA VAL A 196 15.94 -13.41 7.92
C VAL A 196 15.73 -13.91 9.35
N VAL A 197 15.35 -13.01 10.25
CA VAL A 197 14.94 -13.33 11.62
C VAL A 197 13.43 -13.15 11.76
N THR A 198 12.75 -14.20 12.21
CA THR A 198 11.28 -14.21 12.35
C THR A 198 10.87 -14.86 13.66
N GLN A 199 9.63 -14.59 14.09
CA GLN A 199 9.02 -15.36 15.18
C GLN A 199 8.85 -16.84 14.78
N PRO A 200 8.74 -17.76 15.76
CA PRO A 200 8.49 -19.17 15.51
C PRO A 200 7.13 -19.42 14.85
N ASP A 201 7.00 -20.57 14.21
CA ASP A 201 5.76 -21.02 13.59
C ASP A 201 4.68 -21.16 14.69
N ARG A 202 3.49 -20.62 14.44
CA ARG A 202 2.38 -20.66 15.39
C ARG A 202 1.17 -21.37 14.79
N PRO A 203 0.33 -22.01 15.63
CA PRO A 203 -0.93 -22.58 15.17
C PRO A 203 -1.82 -21.53 14.51
N PHE A 204 -2.34 -21.84 13.33
CA PHE A 204 -3.19 -20.94 12.56
C PHE A 204 -4.57 -21.54 12.28
N GLY A 205 -5.60 -20.69 12.32
CA GLY A 205 -6.98 -21.04 12.00
C GLY A 205 -7.65 -22.01 12.99
N ARG A 206 -8.88 -22.41 12.67
CA ARG A 206 -9.70 -23.29 13.54
C ARG A 206 -9.12 -24.70 13.69
N LYS A 207 -8.33 -25.17 12.71
CA LYS A 207 -7.67 -26.48 12.74
C LYS A 207 -6.33 -26.48 13.48
N GLN A 208 -5.85 -25.31 13.93
CA GLN A 208 -4.58 -25.15 14.65
C GLN A 208 -3.39 -25.77 13.91
N GLU A 209 -3.39 -25.67 12.58
CA GLU A 209 -2.29 -26.14 11.75
C GLU A 209 -1.08 -25.23 12.00
N ILE A 210 0.06 -25.83 12.35
CA ILE A 210 1.32 -25.10 12.47
C ILE A 210 1.73 -24.64 11.07
N ARG A 211 1.83 -23.32 10.88
CA ARG A 211 2.24 -22.73 9.61
C ARG A 211 3.45 -21.82 9.82
N PRO A 212 4.39 -21.78 8.87
CA PRO A 212 5.45 -20.79 8.89
C PRO A 212 4.86 -19.38 8.88
N THR A 213 5.60 -18.43 9.46
CA THR A 213 5.26 -17.02 9.28
C THR A 213 5.32 -16.65 7.79
N PRO A 214 4.52 -15.68 7.32
CA PRO A 214 4.62 -15.17 5.94
C PRO A 214 6.06 -14.82 5.52
N VAL A 215 6.81 -14.16 6.40
CA VAL A 215 8.22 -13.81 6.13
C VAL A 215 9.12 -15.04 6.05
N LYS A 216 8.94 -16.04 6.93
CA LYS A 216 9.70 -17.30 6.86
C LYS A 216 9.44 -18.04 5.54
N ALA A 217 8.16 -18.18 5.17
CA ALA A 217 7.78 -18.83 3.92
C ALA A 217 8.45 -18.14 2.73
N ARG A 218 8.37 -16.80 2.68
CA ARG A 218 8.98 -16.03 1.59
C ARG A 218 10.51 -16.13 1.56
N ALA A 219 11.17 -16.02 2.71
CA ALA A 219 12.62 -16.14 2.79
C ALA A 219 13.12 -17.52 2.29
N MET A 220 12.39 -18.58 2.58
CA MET A 220 12.69 -19.94 2.08
C MET A 220 12.55 -20.03 0.56
N GLU A 221 11.54 -19.38 -0.04
CA GLU A 221 11.37 -19.30 -1.50
C GLU A 221 12.53 -18.55 -2.18
N LEU A 222 13.04 -17.50 -1.52
CA LEU A 222 14.17 -16.70 -1.98
C LEU A 222 15.54 -17.36 -1.70
N GLY A 223 15.57 -18.51 -1.01
CA GLY A 223 16.80 -19.20 -0.63
C GLY A 223 17.62 -18.49 0.46
N ILE A 224 17.00 -17.59 1.21
CA ILE A 224 17.67 -16.81 2.28
C ILE A 224 17.66 -17.63 3.58
N PRO A 225 18.79 -17.72 4.30
CA PRO A 225 18.83 -18.37 5.61
C PRO A 225 17.80 -17.76 6.58
N VAL A 226 17.05 -18.62 7.28
CA VAL A 226 16.07 -18.19 8.27
C VAL A 226 16.49 -18.61 9.66
N LEU A 227 16.42 -17.69 10.61
CA LEU A 227 16.53 -17.94 12.04
C LEU A 227 15.20 -17.58 12.71
N THR A 228 14.62 -18.55 13.43
CA THR A 228 13.45 -18.30 14.27
C THR A 228 13.88 -18.07 15.71
N CYS A 229 13.31 -17.08 16.39
CA CYS A 229 13.61 -16.82 17.80
C CYS A 229 12.37 -16.47 18.62
N GLU A 230 12.25 -17.03 19.82
CA GLU A 230 11.27 -16.55 20.82
C GLU A 230 11.63 -15.16 21.31
N ARG A 231 12.93 -14.90 21.54
CA ARG A 231 13.47 -13.58 21.90
C ARG A 231 14.69 -13.25 21.06
N VAL A 232 14.68 -12.08 20.43
CA VAL A 232 15.80 -11.61 19.60
C VAL A 232 17.07 -11.33 20.41
N GLY A 233 16.93 -11.07 21.71
CA GLY A 233 18.05 -10.90 22.64
C GLY A 233 18.69 -12.18 23.15
N ASP A 234 18.22 -13.37 22.72
CA ASP A 234 18.86 -14.61 23.12
C ASP A 234 20.32 -14.65 22.57
N PRO A 235 21.33 -15.06 23.37
CA PRO A 235 22.75 -14.90 23.01
C PRO A 235 23.14 -15.51 21.66
N GLY A 236 22.53 -16.62 21.27
CA GLY A 236 22.78 -17.26 19.98
C GLY A 236 22.32 -16.40 18.78
N VAL A 237 21.20 -15.68 18.93
CA VAL A 237 20.64 -14.80 17.91
C VAL A 237 21.54 -13.57 17.74
N VAL A 238 21.85 -12.91 18.85
CA VAL A 238 22.74 -11.74 18.90
C VAL A 238 24.10 -12.08 18.29
N ARG A 239 24.68 -13.22 18.69
CA ARG A 239 25.96 -13.69 18.14
C ARG A 239 25.90 -13.85 16.63
N LYS A 240 24.85 -14.49 16.11
CA LYS A 240 24.69 -14.72 14.66
C LYS A 240 24.60 -13.41 13.87
N ILE A 241 23.84 -12.44 14.36
CA ILE A 241 23.69 -11.12 13.72
C ILE A 241 25.03 -10.37 13.72
N ARG A 242 25.78 -10.41 14.84
CA ARG A 242 27.09 -9.77 14.94
C ARG A 242 28.16 -10.44 14.07
N GLU A 243 28.11 -11.76 13.92
CA GLU A 243 29.03 -12.50 13.03
C GLU A 243 28.80 -12.16 11.55
N ILE A 244 27.55 -11.86 11.15
CA ILE A 244 27.21 -11.38 9.81
C ILE A 244 27.79 -9.97 9.59
N ALA A 245 27.77 -9.12 10.63
CA ALA A 245 28.20 -7.72 10.57
C ALA A 245 27.57 -6.97 9.37
N PRO A 246 26.23 -6.94 9.29
CA PRO A 246 25.54 -6.39 8.13
C PRO A 246 25.73 -4.86 8.04
N ASP A 247 25.52 -4.28 6.86
CA ASP A 247 25.42 -2.83 6.76
C ASP A 247 24.14 -2.32 7.45
N PHE A 248 23.04 -3.06 7.28
CA PHE A 248 21.75 -2.71 7.87
C PHE A 248 21.10 -3.85 8.66
N VAL A 249 20.41 -3.48 9.74
CA VAL A 249 19.34 -4.31 10.31
C VAL A 249 18.02 -3.65 9.95
N ILE A 250 17.18 -4.34 9.19
CA ILE A 250 15.88 -3.85 8.77
C ILE A 250 14.79 -4.54 9.56
N VAL A 251 13.91 -3.76 10.17
CA VAL A 251 12.78 -4.25 10.94
C VAL A 251 11.47 -3.82 10.29
N ALA A 252 10.56 -4.78 10.12
CA ALA A 252 9.19 -4.52 9.67
C ALA A 252 8.24 -5.45 10.42
N ALA A 253 7.40 -4.88 11.29
CA ALA A 253 6.37 -5.61 12.05
C ALA A 253 6.89 -6.88 12.77
N PHE A 254 8.08 -6.82 13.37
CA PHE A 254 8.71 -7.96 14.04
C PHE A 254 8.10 -8.27 15.43
N GLY A 255 7.53 -7.27 16.10
CA GLY A 255 6.76 -7.45 17.34
C GLY A 255 7.58 -7.74 18.60
N GLN A 256 8.90 -7.46 18.58
CA GLN A 256 9.76 -7.55 19.76
C GLN A 256 10.58 -6.28 19.93
N LYS A 257 10.90 -5.94 21.19
CA LYS A 257 11.89 -4.90 21.49
C LYS A 257 13.29 -5.44 21.20
N LEU A 258 14.07 -4.70 20.42
CA LEU A 258 15.46 -5.05 20.13
C LEU A 258 16.36 -4.55 21.28
N PRO A 259 17.27 -5.39 21.79
CA PRO A 259 18.27 -4.95 22.75
C PRO A 259 19.41 -4.19 22.06
N GLU A 260 20.19 -3.44 22.83
CA GLU A 260 21.25 -2.55 22.33
C GLU A 260 22.29 -3.30 21.48
N GLU A 261 22.59 -4.54 21.84
CA GLU A 261 23.55 -5.39 21.13
C GLU A 261 23.11 -5.74 19.70
N VAL A 262 21.81 -5.68 19.42
CA VAL A 262 21.24 -5.84 18.07
C VAL A 262 21.15 -4.47 17.37
N LEU A 263 20.72 -3.43 18.08
CA LEU A 263 20.62 -2.07 17.54
C LEU A 263 21.97 -1.53 17.05
N SER A 264 23.06 -1.89 17.74
CA SER A 264 24.44 -1.50 17.43
C SER A 264 25.20 -2.50 16.54
N ALA A 265 24.59 -3.63 16.18
CA ALA A 265 25.21 -4.64 15.30
C ALA A 265 25.46 -4.18 13.85
N PRO A 266 24.57 -3.42 13.18
CA PRO A 266 24.80 -2.99 11.81
C PRO A 266 25.89 -1.91 11.72
N LYS A 267 26.64 -1.91 10.60
CA LYS A 267 27.69 -0.91 10.34
C LYS A 267 27.12 0.49 10.06
N ILE A 268 25.92 0.56 9.49
CA ILE A 268 25.28 1.82 9.09
C ILE A 268 24.10 2.14 10.00
N ALA A 269 23.03 1.33 9.95
CA ALA A 269 21.81 1.63 10.71
C ALA A 269 20.92 0.42 11.00
N CYS A 270 20.21 0.49 12.12
CA CYS A 270 19.03 -0.31 12.38
C CYS A 270 17.79 0.52 12.05
N LEU A 271 17.01 0.12 11.03
CA LEU A 271 15.86 0.86 10.53
C LEU A 271 14.55 0.12 10.79
N ASN A 272 13.46 0.85 11.03
CA ASN A 272 12.11 0.30 11.08
C ASN A 272 11.21 0.93 10.01
N VAL A 273 10.37 0.09 9.39
CA VAL A 273 9.27 0.52 8.52
C VAL A 273 8.02 0.67 9.37
N HIS A 274 7.59 1.91 9.61
CA HIS A 274 6.42 2.21 10.45
C HIS A 274 5.24 2.74 9.62
N PRO A 275 4.06 2.09 9.63
CA PRO A 275 2.92 2.49 8.80
C PRO A 275 2.09 3.60 9.45
N SER A 276 2.75 4.71 9.79
CA SER A 276 2.12 6.00 10.08
C SER A 276 3.03 7.16 9.69
N LEU A 277 2.47 8.37 9.76
CA LEU A 277 3.22 9.62 9.74
C LEU A 277 3.72 9.93 11.15
N LEU A 278 4.90 9.41 11.51
CA LEU A 278 5.52 9.72 12.79
C LEU A 278 5.72 11.25 12.93
N PRO A 279 5.54 11.80 14.15
CA PRO A 279 5.44 11.12 15.44
C PRO A 279 4.03 10.61 15.83
N LYS A 280 3.01 10.78 14.98
CA LYS A 280 1.67 10.25 15.26
C LYS A 280 1.66 8.72 15.19
N TYR A 281 0.86 8.10 16.05
CA TYR A 281 0.57 6.67 16.06
C TYR A 281 1.80 5.76 16.31
N ARG A 282 2.66 6.12 17.25
CA ARG A 282 3.69 5.20 17.78
C ARG A 282 3.04 3.95 18.39
N GLY A 283 3.56 2.76 18.15
CA GLY A 283 3.08 1.50 18.70
C GLY A 283 2.48 0.53 17.67
N GLY A 284 1.72 -0.46 18.15
CA GLY A 284 1.44 -1.68 17.38
C GLY A 284 0.24 -1.67 16.44
N ASN A 285 -0.65 -0.67 16.51
CA ASN A 285 -1.87 -0.63 15.68
C ASN A 285 -2.11 0.70 14.94
N PRO A 286 -1.08 1.30 14.30
CA PRO A 286 -1.18 2.63 13.72
C PRO A 286 -2.27 2.76 12.65
N VAL A 287 -2.35 1.79 11.74
CA VAL A 287 -3.29 1.83 10.60
C VAL A 287 -4.74 1.75 11.08
N GLN A 288 -5.06 0.84 12.01
CA GLN A 288 -6.40 0.77 12.58
C GLN A 288 -6.77 2.06 13.30
N ARG A 289 -5.85 2.61 14.10
CA ARG A 289 -6.11 3.80 14.92
C ARG A 289 -6.30 5.05 14.06
N ALA A 290 -5.50 5.24 13.01
CA ALA A 290 -5.70 6.33 12.05
C ALA A 290 -7.09 6.28 11.41
N ILE A 291 -7.50 5.10 10.93
CA ILE A 291 -8.83 4.90 10.37
C ILE A 291 -9.94 5.17 11.40
N MET A 292 -9.84 4.58 12.60
CA MET A 292 -10.86 4.69 13.65
C MET A 292 -11.02 6.12 14.17
N ASN A 293 -9.93 6.89 14.19
CA ASN A 293 -9.94 8.30 14.56
C ASN A 293 -10.52 9.22 13.47
N GLY A 294 -10.76 8.68 12.27
CA GLY A 294 -11.31 9.44 11.15
C GLY A 294 -10.29 10.27 10.40
N ASP A 295 -9.00 9.93 10.48
CA ASP A 295 -7.98 10.61 9.70
C ASP A 295 -8.24 10.42 8.21
N THR A 296 -8.02 11.49 7.44
CA THR A 296 -8.17 11.53 5.98
C THR A 296 -6.86 11.28 5.25
N ALA A 297 -5.74 11.21 5.98
CA ALA A 297 -4.42 10.90 5.46
C ALA A 297 -3.61 10.09 6.48
N THR A 298 -2.69 9.28 5.98
CA THR A 298 -1.68 8.56 6.76
C THR A 298 -0.44 8.39 5.90
N GLY A 299 0.45 7.47 6.23
CA GLY A 299 1.65 7.25 5.45
C GLY A 299 2.55 6.19 6.02
N VAL A 300 3.79 6.22 5.54
CA VAL A 300 4.88 5.41 6.05
C VAL A 300 6.02 6.31 6.49
N SER A 301 6.68 5.91 7.57
CA SER A 301 7.91 6.52 8.05
C SER A 301 8.99 5.45 8.13
N ILE A 302 10.16 5.74 7.55
CA ILE A 302 11.38 4.97 7.78
C ILE A 302 12.16 5.71 8.84
N MET A 303 12.44 5.06 9.96
CA MET A 303 13.12 5.68 11.09
C MET A 303 14.27 4.81 11.58
N TYR A 304 15.23 5.44 12.23
CA TYR A 304 16.18 4.73 13.07
C TYR A 304 15.45 4.09 14.24
N MET A 305 15.85 2.87 14.59
CA MET A 305 15.39 2.27 15.83
C MET A 305 16.12 2.86 17.04
N SER A 306 15.39 3.03 18.14
CA SER A 306 15.92 3.44 19.44
C SER A 306 15.30 2.59 20.54
N GLU A 307 15.78 2.75 21.78
CA GLU A 307 15.22 1.99 22.92
C GLU A 307 13.75 2.32 23.21
N LYS A 308 13.32 3.55 22.90
CA LYS A 308 11.95 4.03 23.08
C LYS A 308 11.15 3.67 21.84
N VAL A 309 9.98 3.05 22.06
CA VAL A 309 9.11 2.53 21.00
C VAL A 309 8.78 3.65 20.00
N ASP A 310 9.17 3.42 18.75
CA ASP A 310 8.91 4.26 17.59
C ASP A 310 9.27 5.74 17.74
N ALA A 311 10.31 6.03 18.53
CA ALA A 311 10.73 7.40 18.85
C ALA A 311 12.11 7.78 18.28
N GLY A 312 12.73 6.92 17.48
CA GLY A 312 13.99 7.26 16.82
C GLY A 312 13.80 8.25 15.68
N ASP A 313 14.90 8.89 15.27
CA ASP A 313 14.88 9.91 14.23
C ASP A 313 14.32 9.36 12.91
N ILE A 314 13.57 10.18 12.19
CA ILE A 314 13.01 9.85 10.89
C ILE A 314 14.11 10.02 9.82
N VAL A 315 14.19 9.06 8.90
CA VAL A 315 15.01 9.10 7.68
C VAL A 315 14.16 9.65 6.53
N LEU A 316 13.01 9.03 6.27
CA LEU A 316 12.08 9.42 5.21
C LEU A 316 10.64 9.23 5.66
N ARG A 317 9.74 10.02 5.07
CA ARG A 317 8.28 9.91 5.25
C ARG A 317 7.57 10.10 3.92
N ARG A 318 6.47 9.38 3.70
CA ARG A 318 5.56 9.57 2.56
C ARG A 318 4.13 9.54 3.05
N GLU A 319 3.35 10.54 2.64
CA GLU A 319 1.92 10.68 2.95
C GLU A 319 1.05 10.16 1.81
N VAL A 320 -0.08 9.56 2.17
CA VAL A 320 -1.13 9.11 1.27
C VAL A 320 -2.51 9.40 1.86
N PRO A 321 -3.53 9.71 1.04
CA PRO A 321 -4.90 9.87 1.52
C PRO A 321 -5.46 8.53 2.02
N ILE A 322 -6.44 8.58 2.91
CA ILE A 322 -7.27 7.44 3.32
C ILE A 322 -8.61 7.58 2.60
N GLY A 323 -8.95 6.60 1.76
CA GLY A 323 -10.23 6.62 1.04
C GLY A 323 -11.42 6.55 2.00
N PRO A 324 -12.58 7.15 1.65
CA PRO A 324 -13.72 7.25 2.54
C PRO A 324 -14.26 5.88 2.97
N ASN A 325 -14.22 4.88 2.09
CA ASN A 325 -14.64 3.51 2.36
C ASN A 325 -13.46 2.53 2.52
N GLU A 326 -12.23 3.05 2.62
CA GLU A 326 -11.04 2.22 2.69
C GLU A 326 -10.98 1.50 4.04
N THR A 327 -10.74 0.19 3.98
CA THR A 327 -10.63 -0.68 5.15
C THR A 327 -9.20 -0.78 5.65
N PHE A 328 -9.02 -1.20 6.89
CA PHE A 328 -7.70 -1.52 7.44
C PHE A 328 -6.94 -2.50 6.55
N GLY A 329 -7.57 -3.59 6.09
CA GLY A 329 -6.85 -4.58 5.27
C GLY A 329 -6.42 -4.07 3.89
N THR A 330 -7.21 -3.20 3.26
CA THR A 330 -6.83 -2.58 1.97
C THR A 330 -5.71 -1.55 2.17
N LEU A 331 -5.83 -0.70 3.19
CA LEU A 331 -4.83 0.31 3.51
C LEU A 331 -3.51 -0.31 3.97
N GLU A 332 -3.54 -1.36 4.81
CA GLU A 332 -2.37 -2.09 5.29
C GLU A 332 -1.53 -2.64 4.11
N ARG A 333 -2.16 -3.22 3.09
CA ARG A 333 -1.46 -3.71 1.89
C ARG A 333 -0.85 -2.59 1.06
N ARG A 334 -1.56 -1.47 0.89
CA ARG A 334 -1.06 -0.30 0.16
C ARG A 334 0.13 0.33 0.88
N LEU A 335 0.05 0.46 2.21
CA LEU A 335 1.15 0.97 3.04
C LEU A 335 2.33 0.01 3.10
N ALA A 336 2.12 -1.31 3.08
CA ALA A 336 3.21 -2.28 3.01
C ALA A 336 4.03 -2.10 1.72
N SER A 337 3.34 -1.97 0.60
CA SER A 337 3.98 -1.75 -0.71
C SER A 337 4.70 -0.40 -0.76
N LEU A 338 4.05 0.68 -0.33
CA LEU A 338 4.69 2.01 -0.24
C LEU A 338 5.91 1.98 0.69
N GLY A 339 5.79 1.35 1.86
CA GLY A 339 6.86 1.23 2.84
C GLY A 339 8.08 0.50 2.31
N ALA A 340 7.89 -0.51 1.47
CA ALA A 340 8.97 -1.24 0.81
C ALA A 340 9.80 -0.33 -0.12
N HIS A 341 9.15 0.47 -0.95
CA HIS A 341 9.83 1.40 -1.86
C HIS A 341 10.60 2.48 -1.09
N VAL A 342 9.95 3.10 -0.09
CA VAL A 342 10.57 4.15 0.73
C VAL A 342 11.73 3.59 1.56
N LEU A 343 11.64 2.33 1.99
CA LEU A 343 12.72 1.65 2.68
C LEU A 343 13.98 1.53 1.81
N VAL A 344 13.84 1.08 0.56
CA VAL A 344 15.00 0.98 -0.34
C VAL A 344 15.60 2.35 -0.63
N GLU A 345 14.76 3.37 -0.82
CA GLU A 345 15.21 4.76 -0.95
C GLU A 345 16.06 5.17 0.26
N ALA A 346 15.57 4.92 1.48
CA ALA A 346 16.30 5.21 2.72
C ALA A 346 17.63 4.43 2.83
N VAL A 347 17.63 3.14 2.48
CA VAL A 347 18.84 2.30 2.51
C VAL A 347 19.90 2.85 1.55
N ARG A 348 19.53 3.23 0.33
CA ARG A 348 20.46 3.79 -0.66
C ARG A 348 21.04 5.13 -0.21
N LEU A 349 20.19 6.04 0.26
CA LEU A 349 20.63 7.36 0.73
C LEU A 349 21.58 7.25 1.93
N LEU A 350 21.33 6.31 2.85
CA LEU A 350 22.20 6.08 3.99
C LEU A 350 23.51 5.40 3.60
N ALA A 351 23.49 4.49 2.62
CA ALA A 351 24.68 3.83 2.11
C ALA A 351 25.62 4.82 1.38
N SER A 352 25.09 5.85 0.73
CA SER A 352 25.89 6.92 0.10
C SER A 352 26.38 8.00 1.08
N GLY A 353 25.95 7.94 2.35
CA GLY A 353 26.34 8.91 3.38
C GLY A 353 25.52 10.20 3.41
N SER A 354 24.41 10.25 2.69
CA SER A 354 23.67 11.49 2.39
C SER A 354 22.27 11.55 2.96
N VAL A 355 22.15 11.55 4.30
CA VAL A 355 20.88 11.88 4.95
C VAL A 355 21.06 12.61 6.28
N ALA A 356 20.28 13.68 6.47
CA ALA A 356 20.07 14.31 7.77
C ALA A 356 19.11 13.46 8.64
N ARG A 357 19.49 13.19 9.89
CA ARG A 357 18.56 12.63 10.89
C ARG A 357 17.51 13.67 11.25
N ILE A 358 16.23 13.34 11.14
CA ILE A 358 15.13 14.25 11.46
C ILE A 358 14.56 13.85 12.84
N PRO A 359 14.85 14.60 13.92
CA PRO A 359 14.26 14.32 15.23
C PRO A 359 12.74 14.42 15.18
N GLN A 360 12.07 13.54 15.93
CA GLN A 360 10.62 13.58 16.07
C GLN A 360 10.18 14.69 17.04
N ASP A 361 9.09 15.39 16.71
CA ASP A 361 8.48 16.39 17.59
C ASP A 361 7.65 15.71 18.70
N GLU A 362 8.18 15.66 19.92
CA GLU A 362 7.55 14.94 21.04
C GLU A 362 6.14 15.46 21.40
N PRO A 363 5.87 16.78 21.43
CA PRO A 363 4.52 17.34 21.55
C PRO A 363 3.47 16.80 20.56
N GLU A 364 3.86 16.42 19.33
CA GLU A 364 2.95 15.87 18.33
C GLU A 364 2.78 14.34 18.43
N ALA A 365 3.52 13.69 19.33
CA ALA A 365 3.53 12.24 19.44
C ALA A 365 2.21 11.69 20.01
N THR A 366 1.62 10.73 19.30
CA THR A 366 0.43 9.99 19.76
C THR A 366 0.69 8.50 19.78
N ILE A 367 -0.05 7.76 20.62
CA ILE A 367 0.16 6.31 20.81
C ILE A 367 -0.97 5.52 20.15
N ALA A 368 -0.61 4.66 19.21
CA ALA A 368 -1.46 3.64 18.65
C ALA A 368 -1.53 2.41 19.56
N ARG A 369 -2.36 2.51 20.60
CA ARG A 369 -2.56 1.42 21.58
C ARG A 369 -3.13 0.17 20.91
N HIS A 370 -2.76 -0.98 21.44
CA HIS A 370 -3.37 -2.25 21.05
C HIS A 370 -4.90 -2.21 21.21
N LEU A 371 -5.60 -2.93 20.33
CA LEU A 371 -7.06 -3.09 20.42
C LEU A 371 -7.40 -3.89 21.67
N SER A 372 -8.25 -3.35 22.54
CA SER A 372 -8.73 -4.05 23.74
C SER A 372 -10.04 -4.82 23.46
N LYS A 373 -10.28 -5.86 24.24
CA LYS A 373 -11.50 -6.67 24.12
C LYS A 373 -12.73 -5.81 24.42
N GLY A 374 -13.71 -5.83 23.52
CA GLY A 374 -14.93 -5.04 23.62
C GLY A 374 -14.92 -3.78 22.76
N GLU A 375 -13.74 -3.28 22.34
CA GLU A 375 -13.67 -2.19 21.36
C GLU A 375 -14.29 -2.57 20.02
N GLU A 376 -14.37 -3.87 19.70
CA GLU A 376 -15.03 -4.31 18.48
C GLU A 376 -16.55 -4.14 18.50
N VAL A 377 -17.16 -3.91 19.67
CA VAL A 377 -18.62 -3.82 19.80
C VAL A 377 -19.09 -2.43 19.36
N ILE A 378 -19.96 -2.41 18.37
CA ILE A 378 -20.57 -1.19 17.83
C ILE A 378 -21.54 -0.61 18.86
N ASP A 379 -21.26 0.62 19.28
CA ASP A 379 -22.23 1.46 19.99
C ASP A 379 -23.00 2.31 18.97
N TRP A 380 -24.21 1.88 18.63
CA TRP A 380 -25.08 2.56 17.66
C TRP A 380 -25.53 3.95 18.11
N ARG A 381 -25.31 4.34 19.38
CA ARG A 381 -25.60 5.71 19.85
C ARG A 381 -24.54 6.72 19.39
N ARG A 382 -23.40 6.26 18.87
CA ARG A 382 -22.35 7.12 18.31
C ARG A 382 -22.79 7.68 16.94
N PRO A 383 -22.19 8.80 16.49
CA PRO A 383 -22.38 9.30 15.13
C PRO A 383 -22.07 8.27 14.05
N ALA A 384 -22.78 8.31 12.92
CA ALA A 384 -22.64 7.36 11.82
C ALA A 384 -21.21 7.32 11.27
N VAL A 385 -20.51 8.46 11.20
CA VAL A 385 -19.09 8.52 10.78
C VAL A 385 -18.19 7.72 11.70
N GLU A 386 -18.45 7.72 13.00
CA GLU A 386 -17.63 6.95 13.95
C GLU A 386 -17.93 5.46 13.88
N VAL A 387 -19.20 5.08 13.73
CA VAL A 387 -19.58 3.68 13.48
C VAL A 387 -18.94 3.19 12.18
N HIS A 388 -18.94 4.02 11.13
CA HIS A 388 -18.30 3.72 9.86
C HIS A 388 -16.78 3.52 10.01
N ASN A 389 -16.10 4.44 10.70
CA ASN A 389 -14.67 4.38 10.96
C ASN A 389 -14.28 3.16 11.80
N LEU A 390 -15.09 2.80 12.80
CA LEU A 390 -14.92 1.58 13.60
C LEU A 390 -15.01 0.33 12.71
N VAL A 391 -16.05 0.23 11.89
CA VAL A 391 -16.26 -0.92 10.98
C VAL A 391 -15.09 -1.06 10.02
N ARG A 392 -14.74 0.01 9.28
CA ARG A 392 -13.68 -0.06 8.27
C ARG A 392 -12.28 -0.23 8.91
N GLY A 393 -12.06 0.29 10.11
CA GLY A 393 -10.80 0.15 10.87
C GLY A 393 -10.57 -1.25 11.45
N LEU A 394 -11.64 -2.04 11.63
CA LEU A 394 -11.56 -3.41 12.11
C LEU A 394 -11.77 -4.45 11.01
N SER A 395 -11.94 -4.03 9.75
CA SER A 395 -12.15 -4.93 8.60
C SER A 395 -10.83 -5.17 7.85
N PRO A 396 -10.48 -6.43 7.47
CA PRO A 396 -11.25 -7.66 7.61
C PRO A 396 -10.94 -8.43 8.91
N LYS A 397 -10.15 -7.87 9.82
CA LYS A 397 -9.77 -8.49 11.11
C LYS A 397 -9.58 -7.40 12.18
N PRO A 398 -10.12 -7.57 13.40
CA PRO A 398 -10.92 -8.71 13.90
C PRO A 398 -12.41 -8.71 13.46
N GLY A 399 -12.89 -7.60 12.92
CA GLY A 399 -14.29 -7.34 12.55
C GLY A 399 -15.06 -6.64 13.66
N ALA A 400 -15.76 -5.56 13.32
CA ALA A 400 -16.71 -4.91 14.21
C ALA A 400 -17.92 -5.81 14.44
N VAL A 401 -18.56 -5.70 15.60
CA VAL A 401 -19.58 -6.62 16.08
C VAL A 401 -20.78 -5.89 16.63
N THR A 402 -21.95 -6.40 16.35
CA THR A 402 -23.19 -6.04 17.04
C THR A 402 -23.95 -7.30 17.46
N TYR A 403 -25.13 -7.10 18.05
CA TYR A 403 -26.00 -8.18 18.51
C TYR A 403 -27.42 -7.98 17.98
N LEU A 404 -28.11 -9.08 17.69
CA LEU A 404 -29.55 -9.09 17.40
C LEU A 404 -30.15 -10.31 18.09
N ASP A 405 -31.16 -10.11 18.95
CA ASP A 405 -31.75 -11.16 19.78
C ASP A 405 -30.70 -11.99 20.55
N GLY A 406 -29.66 -11.29 21.03
CA GLY A 406 -28.54 -11.87 21.75
C GLY A 406 -27.52 -12.64 20.88
N GLN A 407 -27.77 -12.81 19.58
CA GLN A 407 -26.82 -13.46 18.67
C GLN A 407 -25.75 -12.48 18.19
N ARG A 408 -24.49 -12.92 18.20
CA ARG A 408 -23.36 -12.10 17.75
C ARG A 408 -23.34 -12.01 16.22
N ILE A 409 -23.25 -10.80 15.69
CA ILE A 409 -23.18 -10.52 14.26
C ILE A 409 -21.97 -9.65 14.00
N LYS A 410 -21.08 -10.08 13.11
CA LYS A 410 -20.01 -9.20 12.61
C LYS A 410 -20.54 -8.30 11.51
N ILE A 411 -20.06 -7.07 11.46
CA ILE A 411 -20.28 -6.13 10.38
C ILE A 411 -18.94 -5.87 9.71
N TRP A 412 -18.86 -6.17 8.41
CA TRP A 412 -17.62 -6.12 7.64
C TRP A 412 -17.49 -4.86 6.80
N ARG A 413 -18.62 -4.34 6.30
CA ARG A 413 -18.67 -3.18 5.43
C ARG A 413 -19.90 -2.33 5.73
N THR A 414 -19.68 -1.03 5.78
CA THR A 414 -20.72 0.00 5.86
C THR A 414 -20.41 1.10 4.84
N ARG A 415 -21.37 1.97 4.59
CA ARG A 415 -21.22 3.18 3.79
C ARG A 415 -22.04 4.30 4.43
N LEU A 416 -21.51 5.51 4.44
CA LEU A 416 -22.29 6.69 4.83
C LEU A 416 -23.37 6.97 3.77
N PRO A 417 -24.61 7.32 4.18
CA PRO A 417 -25.70 7.55 3.24
C PRO A 417 -25.38 8.75 2.34
N LEU A 418 -25.88 8.72 1.10
CA LEU A 418 -25.74 9.83 0.14
C LEU A 418 -26.75 10.95 0.42
N GLU A 419 -27.88 10.61 1.04
CA GLU A 419 -28.96 11.52 1.39
C GLU A 419 -29.21 11.48 2.91
N LEU A 420 -29.56 12.64 3.47
CA LEU A 420 -29.98 12.71 4.87
C LEU A 420 -31.39 12.14 5.00
N HIS A 421 -31.53 11.07 5.78
CA HIS A 421 -32.84 10.55 6.16
C HIS A 421 -33.37 11.35 7.35
N GLU A 422 -34.47 12.09 7.14
CA GLU A 422 -35.19 12.78 8.21
C GLU A 422 -36.05 11.78 9.01
N GLY A 423 -35.91 11.80 10.34
CA GLY A 423 -36.71 10.95 11.23
C GLY A 423 -36.02 10.73 12.57
N SER A 424 -36.79 10.63 13.65
CA SER A 424 -36.27 10.24 14.97
C SER A 424 -36.54 8.75 15.19
N HIS A 425 -35.54 7.92 14.89
CA HIS A 425 -35.55 6.50 15.20
C HIS A 425 -34.65 6.21 16.40
N THR A 426 -34.91 5.11 17.10
CA THR A 426 -34.02 4.66 18.18
C THR A 426 -32.71 4.15 17.57
N ALA A 427 -31.57 4.56 18.13
CA ALA A 427 -30.25 4.03 17.75
C ALA A 427 -30.23 2.49 17.70
N GLY A 428 -29.64 1.94 16.64
CA GLY A 428 -29.60 0.51 16.34
C GLY A 428 -30.81 0.00 15.55
N SER A 429 -31.87 0.79 15.38
CA SER A 429 -33.05 0.36 14.61
C SER A 429 -32.71 0.19 13.14
N ILE A 430 -33.15 -0.92 12.55
CA ILE A 430 -33.11 -1.19 11.12
C ILE A 430 -34.36 -0.55 10.52
N ILE A 431 -34.18 0.63 9.92
CA ILE A 431 -35.27 1.50 9.50
C ILE A 431 -35.68 1.29 8.04
N GLY A 432 -34.86 0.57 7.27
CA GLY A 432 -35.12 0.35 5.85
C GLY A 432 -34.07 -0.51 5.17
N VAL A 433 -34.23 -0.67 3.86
CA VAL A 433 -33.32 -1.36 2.96
C VAL A 433 -33.07 -0.44 1.77
N GLU A 434 -31.81 -0.26 1.39
CA GLU A 434 -31.40 0.48 0.20
C GLU A 434 -30.54 -0.46 -0.66
N GLY A 435 -31.08 -0.92 -1.80
CA GLY A 435 -30.43 -1.94 -2.62
C GLY A 435 -30.15 -3.22 -1.82
N GLU A 436 -28.88 -3.63 -1.75
CA GLU A 436 -28.43 -4.79 -0.97
C GLU A 436 -28.08 -4.47 0.50
N SER A 437 -28.27 -3.22 0.93
CA SER A 437 -27.87 -2.73 2.25
C SER A 437 -29.05 -2.57 3.20
N ALA A 438 -28.79 -2.67 4.50
CA ALA A 438 -29.74 -2.33 5.56
C ALA A 438 -29.42 -0.93 6.10
N LEU A 439 -30.43 -0.07 6.18
CA LEU A 439 -30.30 1.25 6.80
C LEU A 439 -30.49 1.10 8.31
N VAL A 440 -29.46 1.44 9.09
CA VAL A 440 -29.46 1.33 10.54
C VAL A 440 -29.28 2.70 11.16
N GLN A 441 -30.19 3.10 12.04
CA GLN A 441 -30.11 4.37 12.74
C GLN A 441 -28.89 4.43 13.67
N CYS A 442 -28.02 5.43 13.50
CA CYS A 442 -26.97 5.76 14.47
C CYS A 442 -27.44 6.88 15.43
N GLY A 443 -26.55 7.48 16.21
CA GLY A 443 -26.89 8.56 17.14
C GLY A 443 -27.39 9.85 16.45
N ASP A 444 -26.99 10.07 15.21
CA ASP A 444 -27.32 11.23 14.39
C ASP A 444 -28.15 10.84 13.16
N VAL A 445 -27.57 10.13 12.21
CA VAL A 445 -28.17 9.75 10.93
C VAL A 445 -28.07 8.24 10.70
N PRO A 446 -28.87 7.67 9.80
CA PRO A 446 -28.71 6.26 9.46
C PRO A 446 -27.40 5.97 8.72
N ILE A 447 -26.90 4.75 8.84
CA ILE A 447 -25.77 4.24 8.05
C ILE A 447 -26.22 3.03 7.22
N ALA A 448 -25.68 2.89 6.01
CA ALA A 448 -25.89 1.71 5.19
C ALA A 448 -24.95 0.58 5.64
N VAL A 449 -25.50 -0.48 6.21
CA VAL A 449 -24.79 -1.73 6.48
C VAL A 449 -24.82 -2.58 5.22
N LEU A 450 -23.66 -2.88 4.65
CA LEU A 450 -23.55 -3.58 3.37
C LEU A 450 -23.35 -5.08 3.58
N GLU A 451 -22.43 -5.46 4.47
CA GLU A 451 -22.00 -6.84 4.65
C GLU A 451 -21.99 -7.24 6.13
N VAL A 452 -22.66 -8.35 6.43
CA VAL A 452 -22.78 -8.92 7.77
C VAL A 452 -22.35 -10.37 7.79
N GLN A 453 -21.97 -10.87 8.96
CA GLN A 453 -21.71 -12.28 9.19
C GLN A 453 -22.31 -12.71 10.54
N PRO A 454 -23.47 -13.38 10.51
CA PRO A 454 -24.02 -14.03 11.69
C PRO A 454 -23.08 -15.13 12.20
N GLU A 455 -23.12 -15.40 13.50
CA GLU A 455 -22.33 -16.46 14.11
C GLU A 455 -22.56 -17.82 13.42
N GLY A 456 -21.46 -18.52 13.13
CA GLY A 456 -21.50 -19.83 12.46
C GLY A 456 -21.86 -19.80 10.97
N ARG A 457 -22.05 -18.63 10.35
CA ARG A 457 -22.39 -18.49 8.92
C ARG A 457 -21.27 -17.82 8.11
N SER A 458 -21.33 -17.96 6.79
CA SER A 458 -20.52 -17.14 5.86
C SER A 458 -20.99 -15.69 5.88
N SER A 459 -20.13 -14.75 5.46
CA SER A 459 -20.59 -13.37 5.26
C SER A 459 -21.58 -13.29 4.10
N MET A 460 -22.48 -12.31 4.16
CA MET A 460 -23.55 -12.08 3.19
C MET A 460 -23.97 -10.61 3.18
N SER A 461 -24.73 -10.20 2.16
CA SER A 461 -25.32 -8.86 2.14
C SER A 461 -26.32 -8.67 3.29
N ALA A 462 -26.43 -7.43 3.78
CA ALA A 462 -27.35 -7.12 4.85
C ALA A 462 -28.83 -7.35 4.44
N GLN A 463 -29.16 -7.11 3.16
CA GLN A 463 -30.48 -7.45 2.62
C GLN A 463 -30.77 -8.95 2.69
N ALA A 464 -29.83 -9.81 2.26
CA ALA A 464 -30.00 -11.26 2.31
C ALA A 464 -30.18 -11.75 3.76
N PHE A 465 -29.42 -11.17 4.69
CA PHE A 465 -29.59 -11.43 6.11
C PHE A 465 -31.01 -11.08 6.60
N LEU A 466 -31.54 -9.91 6.23
CA LEU A 466 -32.88 -9.46 6.62
C LEU A 466 -34.00 -10.33 6.03
N MET A 467 -33.86 -10.83 4.80
CA MET A 467 -34.83 -11.75 4.20
C MET A 467 -34.92 -13.08 4.95
N GLY A 468 -33.82 -13.54 5.53
CA GLY A 468 -33.76 -14.76 6.34
C GLY A 468 -34.20 -14.56 7.80
N LEU A 469 -34.36 -13.31 8.24
CA LEU A 469 -34.64 -12.98 9.63
C LEU A 469 -36.10 -13.30 9.99
N ARG A 470 -36.30 -14.28 10.88
CA ARG A 470 -37.63 -14.65 11.40
C ARG A 470 -38.12 -13.74 12.54
N SER A 471 -37.19 -13.04 13.17
CA SER A 471 -37.49 -12.15 14.30
C SER A 471 -38.28 -10.93 13.85
N ARG A 472 -39.21 -10.50 14.70
CA ARG A 472 -39.85 -9.18 14.57
C ARG A 472 -38.99 -8.06 15.16
N ASN A 473 -38.00 -8.41 15.99
CA ASN A 473 -37.04 -7.43 16.50
C ASN A 473 -36.13 -6.98 15.37
N ARG A 474 -36.06 -5.67 15.18
CA ARG A 474 -35.25 -5.01 14.14
C ARG A 474 -34.32 -3.98 14.74
N VAL A 475 -33.82 -4.24 15.95
CA VAL A 475 -32.91 -3.32 16.65
C VAL A 475 -31.61 -4.06 16.95
N PHE A 476 -30.52 -3.60 16.34
CA PHE A 476 -29.17 -4.03 16.69
C PHE A 476 -28.75 -3.42 18.03
N GLY A 477 -28.09 -4.22 18.86
CA GLY A 477 -27.67 -3.85 20.20
C GLY A 477 -27.99 -4.93 21.23
N GLY A 478 -27.87 -4.60 22.51
CA GLY A 478 -28.17 -5.53 23.60
C GLY A 478 -27.13 -6.65 23.70
N ARG A 479 -25.96 -6.33 24.27
CA ARG A 479 -24.99 -7.35 24.68
C ARG A 479 -25.70 -8.29 25.66
N VAL A 480 -25.71 -9.59 25.40
CA VAL A 480 -26.05 -10.56 26.44
C VAL A 480 -24.92 -10.49 27.45
N GLU A 481 -25.21 -10.03 28.65
CA GLU A 481 -24.28 -10.18 29.77
C GLU A 481 -24.03 -11.68 29.95
N THR A 482 -22.81 -12.11 29.63
CA THR A 482 -22.26 -13.42 30.01
C THR A 482 -20.95 -13.19 30.72
#